data_AF-A0A544QUW5-F1
#
_entry.id   AF-A0A544QUW5-F1
#
_cell.length_a   1.000
_cell.length_b   1.000
_cell.length_c   1.000
_cell.angle_alpha   90.00
_cell.angle_beta   90.00
_cell.angle_gamma   90.00
#
_symmetry.space_group_name_H-M   'P 1'
#
loop_
_entity.id
_entity.type
_entity.pdbx_description
1 polymer ?
#
loop_
_entity_poly.entity_id
_entity_poly.type
_entity_poly.pdbx_seq_one_letter_code
_entity_poly.pdbx_strand_id
1 'polypeptide(L)'
;MSPEDKKKRRKLDIIVAILILAVAIGGYALIVNKKKKEEALKQEQIKQEQQIEAEKKREEERKQAEEQKIAEEQEKRNQEMEKVKDSGEYYRVYAGSMKKKEEADELIKQLEAKGFSGDIIHIGNYYKAFVGGDIGVYSEAQKQMNALKAKGFRSYIEKYDKYCDLKIEDFRLRAEYMNKEEIEQEYNKLKEELSGRKNFTDYEKILQSTYDDLIAQKSE
;
A
#
# COMPACT_ATOMS: atom_id res chain seq x y z
N MET A 1 -76.22 -64.09 -7.75
CA MET A 1 -74.83 -63.88 -7.30
C MET A 1 -74.64 -64.61 -5.98
N SER A 2 -73.79 -65.64 -5.96
CA SER A 2 -73.61 -66.56 -4.83
C SER A 2 -73.02 -65.83 -3.60
N PRO A 3 -73.32 -66.23 -2.35
CA PRO A 3 -72.76 -65.61 -1.14
C PRO A 3 -71.22 -65.56 -1.13
N GLU A 4 -70.55 -66.55 -1.76
CA GLU A 4 -69.09 -66.58 -1.88
C GLU A 4 -68.52 -65.50 -2.81
N ASP A 5 -69.20 -65.21 -3.93
CA ASP A 5 -68.79 -64.18 -4.89
C ASP A 5 -68.87 -62.77 -4.29
N LYS A 6 -69.88 -62.51 -3.45
CA LYS A 6 -70.02 -61.24 -2.72
C LYS A 6 -68.89 -61.04 -1.71
N LYS A 7 -68.45 -62.10 -1.03
CA LYS A 7 -67.34 -62.06 -0.06
C LYS A 7 -65.99 -61.81 -0.76
N LYS A 8 -65.79 -62.42 -1.93
CA LYS A 8 -64.58 -62.26 -2.75
C LYS A 8 -64.48 -60.86 -3.37
N ARG A 9 -65.59 -60.30 -3.88
CA ARG A 9 -65.63 -58.90 -4.34
C ARG A 9 -65.38 -57.89 -3.23
N ARG A 10 -66.00 -58.04 -2.05
CA ARG A 10 -65.71 -57.17 -0.89
C ARG A 10 -64.23 -57.18 -0.48
N LYS A 11 -63.57 -58.33 -0.52
CA LYS A 11 -62.11 -58.42 -0.28
C LYS A 11 -61.31 -57.67 -1.36
N LEU A 12 -61.72 -57.80 -2.62
CA LEU A 12 -61.09 -57.10 -3.74
C LEU A 12 -61.26 -55.57 -3.62
N ASP A 13 -62.46 -55.11 -3.27
CA ASP A 13 -62.78 -53.69 -3.08
C ASP A 13 -61.97 -53.08 -1.92
N ILE A 14 -61.77 -53.83 -0.83
CA ILE A 14 -60.91 -53.42 0.30
C ILE A 14 -59.44 -53.30 -0.15
N ILE A 15 -58.93 -54.27 -0.92
CA ILE A 15 -57.55 -54.22 -1.44
C ILE A 15 -57.35 -53.03 -2.37
N VAL A 16 -58.32 -52.75 -3.26
CA VAL A 16 -58.28 -51.59 -4.16
C VAL A 16 -58.34 -50.28 -3.37
N ALA A 17 -59.18 -50.18 -2.35
CA ALA A 17 -59.26 -49.00 -1.48
C ALA A 17 -57.94 -48.74 -0.73
N ILE A 18 -57.28 -49.80 -0.23
CA ILE A 18 -55.97 -49.69 0.43
C ILE A 18 -54.89 -49.22 -0.56
N LEU A 19 -54.90 -49.73 -1.80
CA LEU A 19 -53.94 -49.30 -2.83
C LEU A 19 -54.12 -47.83 -3.22
N ILE A 20 -55.36 -47.37 -3.38
CA ILE A 20 -55.65 -45.95 -3.65
C ILE A 20 -55.17 -45.07 -2.49
N LEU A 21 -55.41 -45.50 -1.24
CA LEU A 21 -54.96 -44.79 -0.06
C LEU A 21 -53.42 -44.73 0.03
N ALA A 22 -52.73 -45.83 -0.28
CA ALA A 22 -51.27 -45.90 -0.29
C ALA A 22 -50.65 -44.99 -1.37
N VAL A 23 -51.25 -44.94 -2.56
CA VAL A 23 -50.83 -44.03 -3.65
C VAL A 23 -51.07 -42.56 -3.27
N ALA A 24 -52.20 -42.24 -2.62
CA ALA A 24 -52.48 -40.89 -2.14
C ALA A 24 -51.49 -40.44 -1.06
N ILE A 25 -51.17 -41.31 -0.09
CA ILE A 25 -50.19 -41.04 0.98
C ILE A 25 -48.77 -40.90 0.40
N GLY A 26 -48.36 -41.81 -0.49
CA GLY A 26 -47.06 -41.75 -1.16
C GLY A 26 -46.89 -40.51 -2.04
N GLY A 27 -47.93 -40.15 -2.79
CA GLY A 27 -47.98 -38.93 -3.58
C GLY A 27 -47.88 -37.66 -2.73
N TYR A 28 -48.63 -37.61 -1.61
CA TYR A 28 -48.57 -36.50 -0.66
C TYR A 28 -47.18 -36.35 -0.01
N ALA A 29 -46.57 -37.45 0.45
CA ALA A 29 -45.24 -37.45 1.06
C ALA A 29 -44.15 -36.94 0.09
N LEU A 30 -44.21 -37.31 -1.19
CA LEU A 30 -43.29 -36.81 -2.21
C LEU A 30 -43.42 -35.30 -2.45
N ILE A 31 -44.65 -34.77 -2.46
CA ILE A 31 -44.91 -33.33 -2.61
C ILE A 31 -44.36 -32.56 -1.40
N VAL A 32 -44.61 -33.04 -0.18
CA VAL A 32 -44.11 -32.41 1.05
C VAL A 32 -42.58 -32.44 1.11
N ASN A 33 -41.93 -33.55 0.74
CA ASN A 33 -40.47 -33.65 0.71
C ASN A 33 -39.84 -32.74 -0.36
N LYS A 34 -40.47 -32.57 -1.53
CA LYS A 34 -40.01 -31.61 -2.54
C LYS A 34 -40.09 -30.17 -2.02
N LYS A 35 -41.22 -29.77 -1.40
CA LYS A 35 -41.37 -28.42 -0.81
C LYS A 35 -40.33 -28.14 0.27
N LYS A 36 -40.08 -29.08 1.19
CA LYS A 36 -39.05 -28.94 2.23
C LYS A 36 -37.65 -28.74 1.66
N LYS A 37 -37.30 -29.46 0.59
CA LYS A 37 -36.00 -29.27 -0.10
C LYS A 37 -35.91 -27.90 -0.78
N GLU A 38 -36.99 -27.43 -1.39
CA GLU A 38 -37.04 -26.11 -2.04
C GLU A 38 -36.95 -24.96 -1.02
N GLU A 39 -37.60 -25.09 0.14
CA GLU A 39 -37.50 -24.15 1.25
C GLU A 39 -36.09 -24.13 1.87
N ALA A 40 -35.47 -25.31 2.04
CA ALA A 40 -34.08 -25.40 2.50
C ALA A 40 -33.10 -24.75 1.52
N LEU A 41 -33.28 -24.99 0.21
CA LEU A 41 -32.47 -24.37 -0.84
C LEU A 41 -32.63 -22.84 -0.86
N LYS A 42 -33.87 -22.34 -0.72
CA LYS A 42 -34.15 -20.89 -0.62
C LYS A 42 -33.52 -20.29 0.63
N GLN A 43 -33.60 -20.96 1.78
CA GLN A 43 -32.94 -20.49 3.00
C GLN A 43 -31.42 -20.48 2.88
N GLU A 44 -30.83 -21.45 2.18
CA GLU A 44 -29.39 -21.50 1.92
C GLU A 44 -28.95 -20.38 0.97
N GLN A 45 -29.73 -20.11 -0.08
CA GLN A 45 -29.51 -18.97 -0.98
C GLN A 45 -29.59 -17.63 -0.24
N ILE A 46 -30.62 -17.44 0.60
CA ILE A 46 -30.76 -16.22 1.42
C ILE A 46 -29.55 -16.04 2.35
N LYS A 47 -29.05 -17.12 2.97
CA LYS A 47 -27.85 -17.06 3.82
C LYS A 47 -26.60 -16.72 3.03
N GLN A 48 -26.43 -17.28 1.83
CA GLN A 48 -25.30 -16.94 0.95
C GLN A 48 -25.35 -15.49 0.50
N GLU A 49 -26.53 -15.00 0.09
CA GLU A 49 -26.73 -13.59 -0.28
C GLU A 49 -26.41 -12.65 0.89
N GLN A 50 -26.87 -12.97 2.10
CA GLN A 50 -26.55 -12.20 3.31
C GLN A 50 -25.05 -12.21 3.64
N GLN A 51 -24.35 -13.32 3.42
CA GLN A 51 -22.90 -13.41 3.63
C GLN A 51 -22.14 -12.56 2.60
N ILE A 52 -22.54 -12.61 1.32
CA ILE A 52 -21.95 -11.80 0.25
C ILE A 52 -22.18 -10.30 0.51
N GLU A 53 -23.37 -9.91 0.94
CA GLU A 53 -23.69 -8.52 1.27
C GLU A 53 -22.89 -8.04 2.48
N ALA A 54 -22.76 -8.87 3.53
CA ALA A 54 -21.93 -8.56 4.69
C ALA A 54 -20.44 -8.45 4.35
N GLU A 55 -19.93 -9.28 3.43
CA GLU A 55 -18.55 -9.21 2.95
C GLU A 55 -18.30 -7.95 2.12
N LYS A 56 -19.21 -7.59 1.19
CA LYS A 56 -19.14 -6.34 0.42
C LYS A 56 -19.14 -5.12 1.34
N LYS A 57 -20.03 -5.08 2.32
CA LYS A 57 -20.08 -3.97 3.30
C LYS A 57 -18.78 -3.87 4.10
N ARG A 58 -18.20 -5.00 4.53
CA ARG A 58 -16.89 -5.02 5.21
C ARG A 58 -15.76 -4.56 4.32
N GLU A 59 -15.79 -4.90 3.03
CA GLU A 59 -14.80 -4.44 2.05
C GLU A 59 -14.92 -2.92 1.82
N GLU A 60 -16.14 -2.40 1.70
CA GLU A 60 -16.40 -0.96 1.62
C GLU A 60 -15.92 -0.22 2.87
N GLU A 61 -16.23 -0.73 4.06
CA GLU A 61 -15.74 -0.16 5.33
C GLU A 61 -14.19 -0.17 5.40
N ARG A 62 -13.54 -1.22 4.88
CA ARG A 62 -12.07 -1.29 4.80
C ARG A 62 -11.50 -0.26 3.83
N LYS A 63 -12.07 -0.13 2.64
CA LYS A 63 -11.66 0.86 1.63
C LYS A 63 -11.82 2.28 2.17
N GLN A 64 -12.95 2.59 2.80
CA GLN A 64 -13.18 3.88 3.43
C GLN A 64 -12.18 4.16 4.57
N ALA A 65 -11.87 3.17 5.40
CA ALA A 65 -10.87 3.31 6.46
C ALA A 65 -9.45 3.52 5.90
N GLU A 66 -9.12 2.89 4.77
CA GLU A 66 -7.83 3.07 4.07
C GLU A 66 -7.73 4.46 3.42
N GLU A 67 -8.78 4.89 2.71
CA GLU A 67 -8.87 6.25 2.15
C GLU A 67 -8.75 7.33 3.22
N GLN A 68 -9.42 7.15 4.37
CA GLN A 68 -9.29 8.07 5.51
C GLN A 68 -7.86 8.14 6.03
N LYS A 69 -7.17 7.01 6.18
CA LYS A 69 -5.76 6.99 6.61
C LYS A 69 -4.86 7.70 5.61
N ILE A 70 -5.06 7.46 4.31
CA ILE A 70 -4.29 8.13 3.25
C ILE A 70 -4.53 9.64 3.31
N ALA A 71 -5.78 10.09 3.50
CA ALA A 71 -6.12 11.50 3.61
C ALA A 71 -5.51 12.15 4.87
N GLU A 72 -5.56 11.48 6.02
CA GLU A 72 -4.95 11.96 7.26
C GLU A 72 -3.42 12.06 7.15
N GLU A 73 -2.78 11.07 6.53
CA GLU A 73 -1.33 11.11 6.28
C GLU A 73 -0.96 12.22 5.30
N GLN A 74 -1.75 12.44 4.26
CA GLN A 74 -1.56 13.54 3.33
C GLN A 74 -1.71 14.89 4.02
N GLU A 75 -2.70 15.04 4.90
CA GLU A 75 -2.87 16.27 5.68
C GLU A 75 -1.66 16.51 6.61
N LYS A 76 -1.18 15.49 7.31
CA LYS A 76 0.02 15.61 8.16
C LYS A 76 1.25 16.02 7.35
N ARG A 77 1.46 15.43 6.17
CA ARG A 77 2.54 15.84 5.25
C ARG A 77 2.39 17.28 4.80
N ASN A 78 1.18 17.72 4.44
CA ASN A 78 0.91 19.11 4.06
C ASN A 78 1.20 20.08 5.21
N GLN A 79 0.80 19.73 6.43
CA GLN A 79 1.12 20.53 7.62
C GLN A 79 2.64 20.58 7.90
N GLU A 80 3.36 19.48 7.68
CA GLU A 80 4.82 19.45 7.81
C GLU A 80 5.49 20.34 6.75
N MET A 81 5.09 20.22 5.48
CA MET A 81 5.58 21.05 4.39
C MET A 81 5.38 22.54 4.67
N GLU A 82 4.19 22.96 5.12
CA GLU A 82 3.93 24.36 5.45
C GLU A 82 4.78 24.86 6.64
N LYS A 83 5.07 24.01 7.63
CA LYS A 83 5.98 24.38 8.75
C LYS A 83 7.40 24.67 8.29
N VAL A 84 7.91 23.88 7.34
CA VAL A 84 9.31 23.96 6.90
C VAL A 84 9.50 24.78 5.62
N LYS A 85 8.42 25.28 5.03
CA LYS A 85 8.42 26.03 3.77
C LYS A 85 9.41 27.19 3.74
N ASP A 86 9.50 27.94 4.83
CA ASP A 86 10.40 29.11 4.92
C ASP A 86 11.60 28.88 5.85
N SER A 87 11.67 27.75 6.55
CA SER A 87 12.64 27.50 7.62
C SER A 87 13.25 26.10 7.64
N GLY A 88 13.05 25.31 6.59
CA GLY A 88 13.48 23.91 6.47
C GLY A 88 14.98 23.69 6.26
N GLU A 89 15.83 24.68 6.55
CA GLU A 89 17.27 24.53 6.34
C GLU A 89 17.86 23.49 7.31
N TYR A 90 18.60 22.53 6.77
CA TYR A 90 19.38 21.58 7.57
C TYR A 90 20.73 21.28 6.92
N TYR A 91 21.58 20.60 7.67
CA TYR A 91 22.94 20.27 7.30
C TYR A 91 23.14 18.77 7.35
N ARG A 92 23.95 18.25 6.43
CA ARG A 92 24.37 16.85 6.44
C ARG A 92 25.88 16.78 6.33
N VAL A 93 26.49 15.95 7.16
CA VAL A 93 27.94 15.78 7.22
C VAL A 93 28.32 14.56 6.40
N TYR A 94 29.07 14.79 5.33
CA TYR A 94 29.56 13.75 4.44
C TYR A 94 30.99 13.37 4.77
N ALA A 95 31.29 12.08 4.65
CA ALA A 95 32.62 11.47 4.76
C ALA A 95 33.24 11.14 3.40
N GLY A 96 32.51 11.34 2.30
CA GLY A 96 32.98 11.10 0.95
C GLY A 96 31.85 11.02 -0.09
N SER A 97 32.25 11.10 -1.36
CA SER A 97 31.40 10.89 -2.53
C SER A 97 32.11 9.98 -3.51
N MET A 98 31.53 8.82 -3.82
CA MET A 98 32.11 7.79 -4.68
C MET A 98 31.27 7.61 -5.95
N LYS A 99 31.88 7.17 -7.04
CA LYS A 99 31.14 6.87 -8.29
C LYS A 99 30.50 5.50 -8.30
N LYS A 100 30.98 4.59 -7.44
CA LYS A 100 30.51 3.23 -7.32
C LYS A 100 29.89 3.01 -5.95
N LYS A 101 28.83 2.23 -5.91
CA LYS A 101 28.12 1.90 -4.68
C LYS A 101 29.03 1.13 -3.72
N GLU A 102 29.81 0.19 -4.26
CA GLU A 102 30.70 -0.69 -3.48
C GLU A 102 31.76 0.11 -2.72
N GLU A 103 32.30 1.16 -3.34
CA GLU A 103 33.26 2.07 -2.72
C GLU A 103 32.63 2.90 -1.59
N ALA A 104 31.36 3.29 -1.73
CA ALA A 104 30.62 3.96 -0.68
C ALA A 104 30.28 2.99 0.47
N ASP A 105 29.90 1.74 0.16
CA ASP A 105 29.64 0.69 1.15
C ASP A 105 30.90 0.36 1.97
N GLU A 106 32.07 0.32 1.32
CA GLU A 106 33.37 0.18 2.01
C GLU A 106 33.66 1.36 2.93
N LEU A 107 33.34 2.59 2.52
CA LEU A 107 33.49 3.77 3.36
C LEU A 107 32.55 3.73 4.58
N ILE A 108 31.32 3.24 4.45
CA ILE A 108 30.42 3.00 5.58
C ILE A 108 31.03 2.04 6.60
N LYS A 109 31.57 0.89 6.14
CA LYS A 109 32.25 -0.07 7.03
C LYS A 109 33.43 0.56 7.77
N GLN A 110 34.21 1.42 7.10
CA GLN A 110 35.31 2.14 7.74
C GLN A 110 34.82 3.15 8.79
N LEU A 111 33.70 3.84 8.54
CA LEU A 111 33.07 4.76 9.48
C LEU A 111 32.58 4.02 10.73
N GLU A 112 31.87 2.91 10.55
CA GLU A 112 31.36 2.06 11.64
C GLU A 112 32.49 1.49 12.49
N ALA A 113 33.57 1.01 11.87
CA ALA A 113 34.76 0.54 12.57
C ALA A 113 35.43 1.62 13.45
N LYS A 114 35.18 2.90 13.17
CA LYS A 114 35.66 4.04 13.96
C LYS A 114 34.58 4.67 14.86
N GLY A 115 33.42 4.02 14.98
CA GLY A 115 32.34 4.39 15.89
C GLY A 115 31.35 5.43 15.33
N PHE A 116 31.26 5.58 14.01
CA PHE A 116 30.27 6.45 13.37
C PHE A 116 29.18 5.63 12.70
N SER A 117 27.92 5.98 12.95
CA SER A 117 26.79 5.48 12.17
C SER A 117 26.71 6.28 10.87
N GLY A 118 26.89 5.60 9.74
CA GLY A 118 26.83 6.20 8.42
C GLY A 118 25.73 5.59 7.54
N ASP A 119 25.35 6.33 6.50
CA ASP A 119 24.41 5.88 5.47
C ASP A 119 24.78 6.53 4.13
N ILE A 120 24.19 6.06 3.02
CA ILE A 120 24.52 6.47 1.66
C ILE A 120 23.28 7.08 0.99
N ILE A 121 23.47 8.23 0.34
CA ILE A 121 22.49 8.79 -0.59
C ILE A 121 23.06 8.81 -2.01
N HIS A 122 22.25 8.45 -3.00
CA HIS A 122 22.60 8.56 -4.41
C HIS A 122 22.10 9.89 -4.97
N ILE A 123 23.01 10.75 -5.44
CA ILE A 123 22.68 12.06 -6.02
C ILE A 123 23.45 12.22 -7.33
N GLY A 124 22.71 12.24 -8.45
CA GLY A 124 23.32 12.28 -9.79
C GLY A 124 24.19 11.04 -10.02
N ASN A 125 25.49 11.25 -10.25
CA ASN A 125 26.45 10.17 -10.53
C ASN A 125 27.27 9.73 -9.30
N TYR A 126 26.84 10.10 -8.10
CA TYR A 126 27.61 9.90 -6.87
C TYR A 126 26.81 9.23 -5.77
N TYR A 127 27.44 8.25 -5.12
CA TYR A 127 27.04 7.66 -3.85
C TYR A 127 27.76 8.40 -2.73
N LYS A 128 27.02 9.16 -1.94
CA LYS A 128 27.56 10.07 -0.92
C LYS A 128 27.33 9.46 0.46
N ALA A 129 28.40 9.15 1.17
CA ALA A 129 28.35 8.61 2.53
C ALA A 129 28.25 9.74 3.55
N PHE A 130 27.18 9.76 4.35
CA PHE A 130 26.96 10.74 5.42
C PHE A 130 26.88 10.08 6.78
N VAL A 131 26.98 10.88 7.86
CA VAL A 131 26.96 10.39 9.25
C VAL A 131 25.93 11.11 10.10
N GLY A 132 25.28 10.37 11.01
CA GLY A 132 24.39 10.92 12.05
C GLY A 132 23.18 11.74 11.59
N GLY A 133 22.76 11.59 10.33
CA GLY A 133 21.49 12.13 9.82
C GLY A 133 21.49 13.63 9.52
N ASP A 134 20.30 14.21 9.59
CA ASP A 134 20.02 15.61 9.30
C ASP A 134 20.18 16.47 10.56
N ILE A 135 20.96 17.55 10.45
CA ILE A 135 21.31 18.42 11.58
C ILE A 135 20.75 19.82 11.32
N GLY A 136 19.86 20.30 12.20
CA GLY A 136 19.28 21.64 12.08
C GLY A 136 20.23 22.80 12.46
N VAL A 137 21.34 22.50 13.14
CA VAL A 137 22.27 23.50 13.68
C VAL A 137 23.67 23.35 13.07
N TYR A 138 24.14 24.37 12.35
CA TYR A 138 25.45 24.33 11.68
C TYR A 138 26.63 24.02 12.62
N SER A 139 26.61 24.55 13.84
CA SER A 139 27.70 24.34 14.81
C SER A 139 27.79 22.87 15.28
N GLU A 140 26.68 22.13 15.27
CA GLU A 140 26.65 20.69 15.54
C GLU A 140 27.19 19.89 14.37
N ALA A 141 26.82 20.26 13.14
CA ALA A 141 27.38 19.67 11.92
C ALA A 141 28.90 19.90 11.86
N GLN A 142 29.39 21.07 12.28
CA GLN A 142 30.81 21.38 12.37
C GLN A 142 31.54 20.50 13.41
N LYS A 143 30.93 20.24 14.58
CA LYS A 143 31.50 19.33 15.58
C LYS A 143 31.63 17.91 15.02
N GLN A 144 30.59 17.42 14.35
CA GLN A 144 30.59 16.08 13.77
C GLN A 144 31.59 15.97 12.61
N MET A 145 31.68 16.98 11.74
CA MET A 145 32.71 17.03 10.69
C MET A 145 34.12 17.02 11.29
N ASN A 146 34.37 17.78 12.36
CA ASN A 146 35.68 17.78 13.03
C ASN A 146 36.00 16.42 13.65
N ALA A 147 35.02 15.71 14.21
CA ALA A 147 35.19 14.35 14.73
C ALA A 147 35.61 13.37 13.62
N LEU A 148 35.01 13.48 12.41
CA LEU A 148 35.44 12.70 11.25
C LEU A 148 36.87 13.00 10.82
N LYS A 149 37.24 14.30 10.72
CA LYS A 149 38.60 14.72 10.36
C LYS A 149 39.64 14.20 11.36
N ALA A 150 39.34 14.26 12.66
CA ALA A 150 40.21 13.73 13.71
C ALA A 150 40.44 12.21 13.59
N LYS A 151 39.55 11.49 12.89
CA LYS A 151 39.64 10.06 12.60
C LYS A 151 40.20 9.76 11.20
N GLY A 152 40.65 10.78 10.48
CA GLY A 152 41.33 10.66 9.18
C GLY A 152 40.41 10.62 7.97
N PHE A 153 39.11 10.93 8.12
CA PHE A 153 38.21 10.99 6.97
C PHE A 153 38.24 12.36 6.29
N ARG A 154 38.14 12.34 4.96
CA ARG A 154 37.84 13.55 4.18
C ARG A 154 36.38 13.90 4.39
N SER A 155 36.09 15.01 5.03
CA SER A 155 34.70 15.36 5.34
C SER A 155 34.36 16.81 5.00
N TYR A 156 33.09 17.02 4.67
CA TYR A 156 32.52 18.30 4.31
C TYR A 156 31.06 18.36 4.74
N ILE A 157 30.53 19.57 4.84
CA ILE A 157 29.13 19.83 5.20
C ILE A 157 28.43 20.34 3.96
N GLU A 158 27.25 19.79 3.69
CA GLU A 158 26.32 20.37 2.73
C GLU A 158 25.05 20.83 3.43
N LYS A 159 24.37 21.75 2.76
CA LYS A 159 23.16 22.40 3.22
C LYS A 159 22.00 22.00 2.31
N TYR A 160 20.90 21.65 2.94
CA TYR A 160 19.69 21.17 2.30
C TYR A 160 18.46 21.90 2.84
N ASP A 161 17.34 21.62 2.21
CA ASP A 161 16.04 22.23 2.41
C ASP A 161 14.97 21.15 2.54
N LYS A 162 14.47 20.97 3.76
CA LYS A 162 13.48 19.96 4.12
C LYS A 162 12.20 20.08 3.30
N TYR A 163 11.83 21.30 2.87
CA TYR A 163 10.67 21.49 2.02
C TYR A 163 10.84 20.80 0.66
N CYS A 164 12.03 20.91 0.05
CA CYS A 164 12.33 20.26 -1.21
C CYS A 164 12.32 18.74 -1.07
N ASP A 165 12.89 18.20 0.02
CA ASP A 165 12.88 16.76 0.29
C ASP A 165 11.44 16.22 0.40
N LEU A 166 10.59 16.90 1.18
CA LEU A 166 9.20 16.50 1.38
C LEU A 166 8.39 16.57 0.08
N LYS A 167 8.66 17.56 -0.78
CA LYS A 167 8.00 17.70 -2.06
C LYS A 167 8.38 16.60 -3.05
N ILE A 168 9.66 16.23 -3.10
CA ILE A 168 10.14 15.13 -3.95
C ILE A 168 9.57 13.80 -3.44
N GLU A 169 9.53 13.59 -2.13
CA GLU A 169 8.94 12.38 -1.54
C GLU A 169 7.43 12.30 -1.80
N ASP A 170 6.69 13.41 -1.64
CA ASP A 170 5.26 13.48 -1.96
C ASP A 170 5.00 13.17 -3.45
N PHE A 171 5.85 13.69 -4.35
CA PHE A 171 5.81 13.32 -5.76
C PHE A 171 6.02 11.82 -5.97
N ARG A 172 7.03 11.22 -5.34
CA ARG A 172 7.30 9.78 -5.42
C ARG A 172 6.11 8.94 -4.96
N LEU A 173 5.50 9.30 -3.83
CA LEU A 173 4.34 8.60 -3.28
C LEU A 173 3.11 8.71 -4.18
N ARG A 174 2.81 9.91 -4.70
CA ARG A 174 1.66 10.10 -5.59
C ARG A 174 1.84 9.44 -6.95
N ALA A 175 3.08 9.32 -7.44
CA ALA A 175 3.39 8.67 -8.70
C ALA A 175 3.01 7.18 -8.74
N GLU A 176 2.83 6.52 -7.59
CA GLU A 176 2.32 5.15 -7.52
C GLU A 176 0.96 5.02 -8.23
N TYR A 177 0.09 6.03 -8.07
CA TYR A 177 -1.28 6.06 -8.60
C TYR A 177 -1.40 6.80 -9.94
N MET A 178 -0.28 7.27 -10.50
CA MET A 178 -0.24 8.03 -11.75
C MET A 178 0.15 7.16 -12.95
N ASN A 179 -0.29 7.58 -14.13
CA ASN A 179 0.23 7.13 -15.42
C ASN A 179 1.47 7.94 -15.85
N LYS A 180 2.14 7.54 -16.95
CA LYS A 180 3.40 8.17 -17.40
C LYS A 180 3.25 9.66 -17.73
N GLU A 181 2.15 10.04 -18.36
CA GLU A 181 1.89 11.43 -18.77
C GLU A 181 1.64 12.31 -17.53
N GLU A 182 0.92 11.79 -16.54
CA GLU A 182 0.71 12.46 -15.25
C GLU A 182 2.03 12.64 -14.47
N ILE A 183 2.90 11.61 -14.47
CA ILE A 183 4.23 11.68 -13.85
C ILE A 183 5.08 12.78 -14.50
N GLU A 184 5.10 12.86 -15.83
CA GLU A 184 5.85 13.89 -16.56
C GLU A 184 5.33 15.30 -16.29
N GLN A 185 4.00 15.48 -16.27
CA GLN A 185 3.38 16.77 -15.95
C GLN A 185 3.73 17.22 -14.53
N GLU A 186 3.61 16.33 -13.54
CA GLU A 186 3.90 16.67 -12.15
C GLU A 186 5.40 16.90 -11.92
N TYR A 187 6.28 16.13 -12.58
CA TYR A 187 7.72 16.39 -12.58
C TYR A 187 8.05 17.81 -13.06
N ASN A 188 7.50 18.22 -14.21
CA ASN A 188 7.79 19.54 -14.78
C ASN A 188 7.28 20.68 -13.88
N LYS A 189 6.07 20.53 -13.34
CA LYS A 189 5.49 21.47 -12.38
C LYS A 189 6.33 21.56 -11.10
N LEU A 190 6.74 20.43 -10.56
CA LEU A 190 7.57 20.39 -9.35
C LEU A 190 8.96 20.99 -9.60
N LYS A 191 9.55 20.72 -10.77
CA LYS A 191 10.81 21.33 -11.20
C LYS A 191 10.72 22.85 -11.24
N GLU A 192 9.63 23.39 -11.80
CA GLU A 192 9.38 24.83 -11.82
C GLU A 192 9.19 25.38 -10.40
N GLU A 193 8.36 24.74 -9.57
CA GLU A 193 8.11 25.13 -8.17
C GLU A 193 9.41 25.23 -7.36
N LEU A 194 10.29 24.24 -7.50
CA LEU A 194 11.53 24.16 -6.72
C LEU A 194 12.67 24.99 -7.32
N SER A 195 12.57 25.45 -8.58
CA SER A 195 13.64 26.15 -9.29
C SER A 195 14.16 27.41 -8.60
N GLY A 196 13.30 28.09 -7.83
CA GLY A 196 13.66 29.29 -7.05
C GLY A 196 14.29 29.00 -5.69
N ARG A 197 14.40 27.73 -5.27
CA ARG A 197 14.93 27.34 -3.96
C ARG A 197 16.46 27.38 -3.96
N LYS A 198 17.04 27.57 -2.77
CA LYS A 198 18.50 27.53 -2.60
C LYS A 198 19.01 26.11 -2.87
N ASN A 199 20.21 25.99 -3.42
CA ASN A 199 20.84 24.71 -3.78
C ASN A 199 19.99 23.83 -4.72
N PHE A 200 19.14 24.45 -5.55
CA PHE A 200 18.27 23.73 -6.47
C PHE A 200 19.03 22.78 -7.40
N THR A 201 20.29 23.03 -7.75
CA THR A 201 21.07 22.15 -8.62
C THR A 201 21.20 20.71 -8.12
N ASP A 202 21.29 20.49 -6.80
CA ASP A 202 21.31 19.12 -6.26
C ASP A 202 19.90 18.54 -6.20
N TYR A 203 18.89 19.36 -5.90
CA TYR A 203 17.48 18.97 -5.97
C TYR A 203 17.02 18.61 -7.37
N GLU A 204 17.50 19.29 -8.39
CA GLU A 204 17.23 18.96 -9.79
C GLU A 204 17.75 17.56 -10.13
N LYS A 205 18.94 17.19 -9.64
CA LYS A 205 19.48 15.84 -9.84
C LYS A 205 18.69 14.77 -9.10
N ILE A 206 18.28 15.06 -7.85
CA ILE A 206 17.46 14.14 -7.06
C ILE A 206 16.08 13.97 -7.73
N LEU A 207 15.45 15.06 -8.14
CA LEU A 207 14.16 15.06 -8.82
C LEU A 207 14.25 14.33 -10.17
N GLN A 208 15.30 14.55 -10.96
CA GLN A 208 15.53 13.83 -12.20
C GLN A 208 15.69 12.32 -11.96
N SER A 209 16.55 11.91 -11.01
CA SER A 209 16.72 10.49 -10.68
C SER A 209 15.40 9.86 -10.23
N THR A 210 14.62 10.59 -9.42
CA THR A 210 13.29 10.14 -8.97
C THR A 210 12.36 9.93 -10.16
N TYR A 211 12.32 10.88 -11.10
CA TYR A 211 11.52 10.75 -12.32
C TYR A 211 11.96 9.55 -13.17
N ASP A 212 13.26 9.40 -13.41
CA ASP A 212 13.81 8.30 -14.23
C ASP A 212 13.45 6.94 -13.63
N ASP A 213 13.58 6.79 -12.30
CA ASP A 213 13.21 5.57 -11.57
C ASP A 213 11.70 5.28 -11.69
N LEU A 214 10.85 6.30 -11.57
CA LEU A 214 9.39 6.17 -11.69
C LEU A 214 8.98 5.76 -13.11
N ILE A 215 9.57 6.37 -14.15
CA ILE A 215 9.27 6.01 -15.55
C ILE A 215 9.75 4.59 -15.88
N ALA A 216 10.90 4.17 -15.35
CA ALA A 216 11.40 2.81 -15.50
C ALA A 216 10.41 1.79 -14.91
N GLN A 217 9.91 2.03 -13.69
CA GLN A 217 8.94 1.15 -13.02
C GLN A 217 7.60 1.02 -13.76
N LYS A 218 7.17 2.05 -14.49
CA LYS A 218 5.94 2.02 -15.30
C LYS A 218 6.15 1.42 -16.70
N SER A 219 7.39 1.06 -17.04
CA SER A 219 7.75 0.49 -18.35
C SER A 219 7.94 -1.02 -18.32
N GLU A 220 7.92 -1.63 -17.13
CA GLU A 220 7.82 -3.07 -16.89
C GLU A 220 6.37 -3.53 -16.79
#